data_AF-A0A6P9ERT0-F1
#
_entry.id   AF-A0A6P9ERT0-F1
#
_cell.length_a   1.000
_cell.length_b   1.000
_cell.length_c   1.000
_cell.angle_alpha   90.00
_cell.angle_beta   90.00
_cell.angle_gamma   90.00
#
_symmetry.space_group_name_H-M   'P 1'
#
loop_
_entity.id
_entity.type
_entity.pdbx_description
1 polymer ?
#
loop_
_entity_poly.entity_id
_entity_poly.type
_entity_poly.pdbx_seq_one_letter_code
_entity_poly.pdbx_strand_id
1 'polypeptide(L)'
;MTVANEIEAPMRLEGKYKAMLVCFVLGLGSLVAWNSMLTIGDYYYQLFQKYHPSRVLTLVYQPFALGTMAILAYNESKINTRWRNLFGYTLFFASTLLVLVLDLATFGKGGIGPFVGICLLSACFGVAHAHVQGGMVGDLSFMCPEFIQSFLAGLAASGALSSALRLITKAAFEKSQNGLRKGAMLFLAMSTFFVFLCILLYAMVFPKLPIVKYYRSKAASEGSKTVSADLAAAGIQKNTNQGEGVLQLFFNLIIHHV
;
A
#
# COMPACT_ATOMS: atom_id res chain seq x y z
N MET A 1 32.82 -22.16 -25.22
CA MET A 1 31.39 -22.39 -25.53
C MET A 1 30.99 -23.65 -24.78
N THR A 2 30.09 -23.70 -23.80
CA THR A 2 29.06 -22.76 -23.32
C THR A 2 28.80 -23.11 -21.85
N VAL A 3 29.09 -22.13 -21.01
CA VAL A 3 28.47 -21.74 -19.73
C VAL A 3 27.44 -22.70 -19.14
N ALA A 4 27.83 -23.22 -17.98
CA ALA A 4 27.04 -23.74 -16.86
C ALA A 4 25.52 -23.52 -16.93
N ASN A 5 24.81 -24.63 -17.05
CA ASN A 5 23.37 -24.73 -16.81
C ASN A 5 23.06 -24.93 -15.31
N GLU A 6 23.80 -24.26 -14.42
CA GLU A 6 23.68 -24.36 -12.96
C GLU A 6 23.10 -23.08 -12.31
N ILE A 7 22.12 -22.44 -12.95
CA ILE A 7 21.18 -21.55 -12.23
C ILE A 7 19.89 -22.35 -11.94
N GLU A 8 20.05 -23.63 -11.64
CA GLU A 8 18.97 -24.57 -11.42
C GLU A 8 18.62 -24.64 -9.93
N ALA A 9 17.73 -23.73 -9.53
CA ALA A 9 16.67 -23.98 -8.56
C ALA A 9 16.98 -24.58 -7.15
N PRO A 10 18.00 -24.15 -6.36
CA PRO A 10 18.11 -24.60 -4.96
C PRO A 10 17.61 -23.54 -3.95
N MET A 11 17.37 -22.30 -4.36
CA MET A 11 17.03 -21.17 -3.46
C MET A 11 15.51 -20.98 -3.23
N ARG A 12 14.69 -21.93 -3.68
CA ARG A 12 13.27 -21.73 -4.05
C ARG A 12 12.28 -21.60 -2.87
N LEU A 13 12.72 -21.67 -1.62
CA LEU A 13 11.85 -21.66 -0.43
C LEU A 13 12.24 -20.64 0.65
N GLU A 14 13.49 -20.15 0.68
CA GLU A 14 13.93 -19.34 1.82
C GLU A 14 13.25 -17.96 1.79
N GLY A 15 12.33 -17.77 2.73
CA GLY A 15 11.56 -16.54 2.87
C GLY A 15 10.32 -16.44 1.96
N LYS A 16 9.94 -17.47 1.17
CA LYS A 16 8.71 -17.45 0.36
C LYS A 16 7.47 -17.25 1.24
N TYR A 17 7.30 -18.07 2.28
CA TYR A 17 6.18 -17.94 3.21
C TYR A 17 6.20 -16.63 3.99
N LYS A 18 7.41 -16.13 4.35
CA LYS A 18 7.56 -14.82 4.98
C LYS A 18 7.10 -13.70 4.03
N ALA A 19 7.47 -13.76 2.75
CA ALA A 19 7.05 -12.80 1.74
C ALA A 19 5.54 -12.86 1.50
N MET A 20 4.94 -14.05 1.44
CA MET A 20 3.49 -14.23 1.33
C MET A 20 2.77 -13.61 2.53
N LEU A 21 3.24 -13.87 3.76
CA LEU A 21 2.66 -13.27 4.97
C LEU A 21 2.77 -11.75 4.94
N VAL A 22 3.92 -11.19 4.56
CA VAL A 22 4.09 -9.74 4.43
C VAL A 22 3.14 -9.19 3.37
N CYS A 23 3.02 -9.82 2.20
CA CYS A 23 2.07 -9.43 1.15
C CYS A 23 0.64 -9.43 1.67
N PHE A 24 0.24 -10.47 2.42
CA PHE A 24 -1.08 -10.57 3.04
C PHE A 24 -1.34 -9.41 4.00
N VAL A 25 -0.40 -9.13 4.91
CA VAL A 25 -0.55 -8.03 5.89
C VAL A 25 -0.59 -6.66 5.19
N LEU A 26 0.24 -6.46 4.17
CA LEU A 26 0.25 -5.25 3.34
C LEU A 26 -1.09 -5.05 2.62
N GLY A 27 -1.66 -6.12 2.07
CA GLY A 27 -2.96 -6.09 1.43
C GLY A 27 -4.11 -5.84 2.41
N LEU A 28 -4.02 -6.40 3.61
CA LEU A 28 -4.96 -6.11 4.69
C LEU A 28 -4.95 -4.61 5.01
N GLY A 29 -3.76 -4.02 5.16
CA GLY A 29 -3.59 -2.63 5.54
C GLY A 29 -4.02 -1.63 4.47
N SER A 30 -3.97 -2.02 3.19
CA SER A 30 -4.40 -1.13 2.10
C SER A 30 -5.91 -0.90 2.04
N LEU A 31 -6.72 -1.74 2.71
CA LEU A 31 -8.17 -1.55 2.79
C LEU A 31 -8.69 -1.33 4.21
N VAL A 32 -7.99 -1.78 5.26
CA VAL A 32 -8.47 -1.64 6.64
C VAL A 32 -8.78 -0.19 7.00
N ALA A 33 -8.00 0.76 6.46
CA ALA A 33 -8.16 2.18 6.70
C ALA A 33 -9.50 2.71 6.14
N TRP A 34 -9.77 2.40 4.86
CA TRP A 34 -11.01 2.76 4.18
C TRP A 34 -12.22 2.03 4.76
N ASN A 35 -12.10 0.72 5.00
CA ASN A 35 -13.16 -0.07 5.61
C ASN A 35 -13.50 0.48 7.00
N SER A 36 -12.50 0.87 7.79
CA SER A 36 -12.74 1.42 9.13
C SER A 36 -13.56 2.71 9.06
N MET A 37 -13.25 3.59 8.09
CA MET A 37 -14.01 4.82 7.86
C MET A 37 -15.47 4.54 7.50
N LEU A 38 -15.75 3.54 6.66
CA LEU A 38 -17.13 3.18 6.31
C LEU A 38 -17.88 2.47 7.44
N THR A 39 -17.19 1.58 8.17
CA THR A 39 -17.78 0.73 9.20
C THR A 39 -18.22 1.51 10.45
N ILE A 40 -17.63 2.68 10.74
CA ILE A 40 -18.15 3.61 11.76
C ILE A 40 -19.30 4.48 11.25
N GLY A 41 -19.93 4.12 10.13
CA GLY A 41 -21.08 4.83 9.58
C GLY A 41 -22.20 5.02 10.60
N ASP A 42 -22.40 4.08 11.53
CA ASP A 42 -23.37 4.21 12.62
C ASP A 42 -23.09 5.42 13.53
N TYR A 43 -21.81 5.72 13.80
CA TYR A 43 -21.40 6.94 14.48
C TYR A 43 -21.63 8.18 13.61
N TYR A 44 -21.27 8.13 12.33
CA TYR A 44 -21.46 9.26 11.42
C TYR A 44 -22.93 9.61 11.17
N TYR A 45 -23.84 8.64 11.13
CA TYR A 45 -25.28 8.91 10.99
C TYR A 45 -25.87 9.60 12.23
N GLN A 46 -25.33 9.35 13.44
CA GLN A 46 -25.69 10.14 14.61
C GLN A 46 -25.16 11.56 14.53
N LEU A 47 -23.95 11.73 13.99
CA LEU A 47 -23.27 13.03 13.92
C LEU A 47 -23.84 13.95 12.81
N PHE A 48 -24.19 13.36 11.67
CA PHE A 48 -24.56 14.06 10.44
C PHE A 48 -25.97 13.67 9.97
N GLN A 49 -26.97 13.88 10.83
CA GLN A 49 -28.36 13.44 10.59
C GLN A 49 -28.97 13.97 9.29
N LYS A 50 -28.51 15.12 8.78
CA LYS A 50 -29.00 15.74 7.53
C LYS A 50 -28.36 15.18 6.26
N TYR A 51 -27.35 14.32 6.38
CA TYR A 51 -26.56 13.81 5.27
C TYR A 51 -26.61 12.28 5.20
N HIS A 52 -26.09 11.71 4.11
CA HIS A 52 -25.89 10.27 3.97
C HIS A 52 -24.39 9.93 3.88
N PRO A 53 -23.64 9.92 5.01
CA PRO A 53 -22.19 9.78 5.02
C PRO A 53 -21.69 8.59 4.20
N SER A 54 -22.21 7.38 4.41
CA SER A 54 -21.71 6.18 3.71
C SER A 54 -21.82 6.29 2.18
N ARG A 55 -22.87 6.96 1.66
CA ARG A 55 -23.06 7.15 0.22
C ARG A 55 -22.13 8.25 -0.32
N VAL A 56 -22.10 9.40 0.35
CA VAL A 56 -21.30 10.56 -0.08
C VAL A 56 -19.81 10.25 -0.01
N LEU A 57 -19.33 9.63 1.07
CA LEU A 57 -17.93 9.26 1.22
C LEU A 57 -17.50 8.33 0.09
N THR A 58 -18.30 7.32 -0.25
CA THR A 58 -18.02 6.38 -1.36
C THR A 58 -18.02 7.09 -2.72
N LEU A 59 -18.99 7.98 -2.96
CA LEU A 59 -19.07 8.79 -4.18
C LEU A 59 -17.87 9.73 -4.35
N VAL A 60 -17.29 10.21 -3.26
CA VAL A 60 -16.06 11.01 -3.29
C VAL A 60 -14.84 10.12 -3.46
N TYR A 61 -14.76 8.99 -2.76
CA TYR A 61 -13.63 8.07 -2.83
C TYR A 61 -13.38 7.53 -4.25
N GLN A 62 -14.44 7.04 -4.90
CA GLN A 62 -14.34 6.30 -6.16
C GLN A 62 -13.70 7.08 -7.32
N PRO A 63 -14.10 8.33 -7.65
CA PRO A 63 -13.49 9.08 -8.74
C PRO A 63 -12.01 9.39 -8.48
N PHE A 64 -11.64 9.70 -7.24
CA PHE A 64 -10.23 9.94 -6.89
C PHE A 64 -9.42 8.66 -6.96
N ALA A 65 -9.98 7.51 -6.55
CA ALA A 65 -9.33 6.21 -6.71
C ALA A 65 -9.13 5.86 -8.19
N LEU A 66 -10.19 5.89 -9.00
CA LEU A 66 -10.12 5.52 -10.42
C LEU A 66 -9.29 6.50 -11.24
N GLY A 67 -9.50 7.80 -11.06
CA GLY A 67 -8.77 8.84 -11.77
C GLY A 67 -7.28 8.80 -11.47
N THR A 68 -6.91 8.72 -10.18
CA THR A 68 -5.50 8.60 -9.78
C THR A 68 -4.90 7.30 -10.31
N MET A 69 -5.62 6.18 -10.25
CA MET A 69 -5.13 4.90 -10.77
C MET A 69 -4.88 4.95 -12.27
N ALA A 70 -5.78 5.56 -13.05
CA ALA A 70 -5.61 5.74 -14.49
C ALA A 70 -4.39 6.60 -14.82
N ILE A 71 -4.21 7.73 -14.12
CA ILE A 71 -3.05 8.63 -14.31
C ILE A 71 -1.74 7.92 -13.98
N LEU A 72 -1.70 7.16 -12.87
CA LEU A 72 -0.51 6.43 -12.45
C LEU A 72 -0.21 5.23 -13.37
N ALA A 73 -1.23 4.57 -13.91
CA ALA A 73 -1.06 3.50 -14.89
C ALA A 73 -0.52 4.04 -16.22
N TYR A 74 -1.01 5.19 -16.69
CA TYR A 74 -0.49 5.84 -17.90
C TYR A 74 0.96 6.29 -17.76
N ASN A 75 1.35 6.76 -16.56
CA ASN A 75 2.71 7.25 -16.28
C ASN A 75 3.62 6.21 -15.61
N GLU A 76 3.25 4.93 -15.62
CA GLU A 76 3.91 3.88 -14.84
C GLU A 76 5.43 3.85 -15.04
N SER A 77 5.89 3.88 -16.29
CA SER A 77 7.32 3.78 -16.64
C SER A 77 8.19 4.91 -16.11
N LYS A 78 7.59 6.02 -15.67
CA LYS A 78 8.27 7.20 -15.15
C LYS A 78 8.28 7.26 -13.61
N ILE A 79 7.43 6.47 -12.95
CA ILE A 79 7.23 6.58 -11.50
C ILE A 79 7.80 5.34 -10.80
N ASN A 80 8.61 5.58 -9.79
CA ASN A 80 9.19 4.52 -8.98
C ASN A 80 8.14 3.84 -8.07
N THR A 81 8.08 2.51 -8.09
CA THR A 81 7.06 1.75 -7.35
C THR A 81 7.22 1.87 -5.83
N ARG A 82 8.45 1.87 -5.31
CA ARG A 82 8.73 2.12 -3.89
C ARG A 82 8.11 3.41 -3.39
N TRP A 83 8.31 4.49 -4.15
CA TRP A 83 7.79 5.81 -3.82
C TRP A 83 6.26 5.83 -3.83
N ARG A 84 5.64 5.21 -4.84
CA ARG A 84 4.17 5.09 -4.90
C ARG A 84 3.62 4.40 -3.65
N ASN A 85 4.18 3.26 -3.29
CA ASN A 85 3.68 2.46 -2.17
C ASN A 85 3.93 3.14 -0.81
N LEU A 86 5.12 3.71 -0.58
CA LEU A 86 5.42 4.47 0.65
C LEU A 86 4.53 5.70 0.78
N PHE A 87 4.37 6.47 -0.30
CA PHE A 87 3.47 7.62 -0.31
C PHE A 87 2.04 7.19 0.00
N GLY A 88 1.54 6.15 -0.66
CA GLY A 88 0.19 5.65 -0.46
C GLY A 88 -0.07 5.18 0.98
N TYR A 89 0.80 4.35 1.57
CA TYR A 89 0.64 3.92 2.97
C TYR A 89 0.78 5.08 3.96
N THR A 90 1.68 6.03 3.69
CA THR A 90 1.82 7.23 4.53
C THR A 90 0.57 8.11 4.46
N LEU A 91 0.00 8.28 3.26
CA LEU A 91 -1.23 9.03 3.06
C LEU A 91 -2.43 8.34 3.73
N PHE A 92 -2.50 7.00 3.69
CA PHE A 92 -3.48 6.25 4.48
C PHE A 92 -3.33 6.53 5.98
N PHE A 93 -2.11 6.40 6.52
CA PHE A 93 -1.85 6.65 7.94
C PHE A 93 -2.22 8.08 8.35
N ALA A 94 -1.75 9.08 7.59
CA ALA A 94 -2.05 10.47 7.84
C ALA A 94 -3.55 10.76 7.75
N SER A 95 -4.25 10.20 6.75
CA SER A 95 -5.69 10.39 6.59
C SER A 95 -6.48 9.80 7.75
N THR A 96 -6.19 8.55 8.18
CA THR A 96 -6.89 7.93 9.32
C THR A 96 -6.57 8.65 10.63
N LEU A 97 -5.33 9.09 10.83
CA LEU A 97 -4.94 9.92 11.97
C LEU A 97 -5.70 11.26 11.97
N LEU A 98 -5.84 11.90 10.81
CA LEU A 98 -6.58 13.14 10.68
C LEU A 98 -8.09 12.95 10.93
N VAL A 99 -8.67 11.79 10.62
CA VAL A 99 -10.05 11.47 11.03
C VAL A 99 -10.16 11.50 12.57
N LEU A 100 -9.22 10.88 13.29
CA LEU A 100 -9.18 10.91 14.75
C LEU A 100 -9.02 12.34 15.27
N VAL A 101 -8.07 13.09 14.71
CA VAL A 101 -7.82 14.49 15.10
C VAL A 101 -9.05 15.36 14.85
N LEU A 102 -9.75 15.16 13.73
CA LEU A 102 -10.96 15.90 13.39
C LEU A 102 -12.09 15.62 14.40
N ASP A 103 -12.31 14.36 14.79
CA ASP A 103 -13.28 14.02 15.84
C ASP A 103 -12.92 14.69 17.18
N LEU A 104 -11.65 14.61 17.58
CA LEU A 104 -11.18 15.21 18.83
C LEU A 104 -11.31 16.74 18.81
N ALA A 105 -10.86 17.40 17.74
CA ALA A 105 -10.90 18.85 17.59
C ALA A 105 -12.32 19.42 17.55
N THR A 106 -13.26 18.63 17.02
CA THR A 106 -14.69 19.02 16.96
C THR A 106 -15.46 18.58 18.20
N PHE A 107 -14.80 17.91 19.16
CA PHE A 107 -15.41 17.26 20.32
C PHE A 107 -16.54 16.30 19.93
N GLY A 108 -16.46 15.70 18.75
CA GLY A 108 -17.51 14.85 18.20
C GLY A 108 -18.80 15.61 17.95
N LYS A 109 -18.73 16.93 17.67
CA LYS A 109 -19.86 17.74 17.22
C LYS A 109 -19.95 17.68 15.70
N GLY A 110 -21.17 17.48 15.21
CA GLY A 110 -21.43 17.44 13.78
C GLY A 110 -21.48 18.83 13.17
N GLY A 111 -21.92 18.89 11.93
CA GLY A 111 -22.07 20.13 11.18
C GLY A 111 -21.40 20.05 9.81
N ILE A 112 -21.55 21.12 9.03
CA ILE A 112 -21.08 21.14 7.66
C ILE A 112 -19.55 21.12 7.56
N GLY A 113 -18.85 21.82 8.47
CA GLY A 113 -17.37 21.85 8.50
C GLY A 113 -16.74 20.47 8.71
N PRO A 114 -17.07 19.75 9.80
CA PRO A 114 -16.58 18.39 10.03
C PRO A 114 -17.00 17.41 8.93
N PHE A 115 -18.20 17.57 8.36
CA PHE A 115 -18.68 16.76 7.25
C PHE A 115 -17.84 16.96 5.98
N VAL A 116 -17.54 18.21 5.62
CA VAL A 116 -16.62 18.53 4.51
C VAL A 116 -15.22 17.97 4.79
N GLY A 117 -14.75 18.07 6.03
CA GLY A 117 -13.47 17.48 6.47
C GLY A 117 -13.39 15.98 6.20
N ILE A 118 -14.38 15.19 6.61
CA ILE A 118 -14.39 13.75 6.33
C ILE A 118 -14.53 13.44 4.82
N CYS A 119 -15.24 14.27 4.05
CA CYS A 119 -15.31 14.11 2.59
C CYS A 119 -13.94 14.32 1.93
N LEU A 120 -13.19 15.36 2.34
CA LEU A 120 -11.82 15.59 1.85
C LEU A 120 -10.89 14.42 2.22
N LEU A 121 -10.99 13.91 3.45
CA LEU A 121 -10.23 12.73 3.86
C LEU A 121 -10.61 11.49 3.04
N SER A 122 -11.89 11.33 2.67
CA SER A 122 -12.35 10.28 1.75
C SER A 122 -11.65 10.34 0.38
N ALA A 123 -11.47 11.55 -0.17
CA ALA A 123 -10.71 11.75 -1.40
C ALA A 123 -9.24 11.33 -1.21
N CYS A 124 -8.63 11.70 -0.08
CA CYS A 124 -7.26 11.27 0.25
C CYS A 124 -7.14 9.74 0.36
N PHE A 125 -8.13 9.05 0.94
CA PHE A 125 -8.19 7.59 0.95
C PHE A 125 -8.22 7.02 -0.48
N GLY A 126 -8.99 7.63 -1.39
CA GLY A 126 -9.04 7.21 -2.79
C GLY A 126 -7.69 7.35 -3.50
N VAL A 127 -7.01 8.49 -3.31
CA VAL A 127 -5.66 8.72 -3.84
C VAL A 127 -4.66 7.72 -3.25
N ALA A 128 -4.68 7.51 -1.94
CA ALA A 128 -3.80 6.55 -1.25
C ALA A 128 -4.02 5.12 -1.77
N HIS A 129 -5.28 4.73 -1.96
CA HIS A 129 -5.65 3.43 -2.49
C HIS A 129 -5.10 3.20 -3.89
N ALA A 130 -5.25 4.17 -4.79
CA ALA A 130 -4.71 4.07 -6.14
C ALA A 130 -3.18 3.88 -6.16
N HIS A 131 -2.47 4.56 -5.26
CA HIS A 131 -1.03 4.45 -5.13
C HIS A 131 -0.59 3.06 -4.66
N VAL A 132 -1.18 2.57 -3.56
CA VAL A 132 -0.81 1.27 -2.98
C VAL A 132 -1.30 0.12 -3.86
N GLN A 133 -2.58 0.13 -4.26
CA GLN A 133 -3.14 -0.99 -5.03
C GLN A 133 -2.44 -1.12 -6.39
N GLY A 134 -2.28 -0.02 -7.12
CA GLY A 134 -1.59 -0.03 -8.41
C GLY A 134 -0.10 -0.35 -8.28
N GLY A 135 0.58 0.21 -7.27
CA GLY A 135 2.01 -0.01 -7.05
C GLY A 135 2.33 -1.44 -6.60
N MET A 136 1.61 -1.97 -5.60
CA MET A 136 1.80 -3.33 -5.11
C MET A 136 1.43 -4.38 -6.16
N VAL A 137 0.29 -4.24 -6.85
CA VAL A 137 -0.12 -5.19 -7.90
C VAL A 137 0.89 -5.19 -9.04
N GLY A 138 1.38 -4.02 -9.46
CA GLY A 138 2.44 -3.90 -10.46
C GLY A 138 3.75 -4.56 -10.03
N ASP A 139 4.26 -4.27 -8.83
CA ASP A 139 5.51 -4.86 -8.31
C ASP A 139 5.43 -6.39 -8.21
N LEU A 140 4.32 -6.89 -7.64
CA LEU A 140 4.12 -8.31 -7.40
C LEU A 140 3.90 -9.11 -8.69
N SER A 141 3.47 -8.45 -9.79
CA SER A 141 3.30 -9.12 -11.09
C SER A 141 4.61 -9.66 -11.69
N PHE A 142 5.76 -9.10 -11.29
CA PHE A 142 7.09 -9.58 -11.69
C PHE A 142 7.61 -10.74 -10.83
N MET A 143 6.84 -11.19 -9.83
CA MET A 143 7.22 -12.19 -8.84
C MET A 143 6.41 -13.49 -8.99
N CYS A 144 6.42 -14.35 -7.97
CA CYS A 144 5.56 -15.53 -7.96
C CYS A 144 4.06 -15.15 -7.84
N PRO A 145 3.14 -15.87 -8.51
CA PRO A 145 1.70 -15.60 -8.45
C PRO A 145 1.13 -15.70 -7.02
N GLU A 146 1.75 -16.48 -6.14
CA GLU A 146 1.33 -16.63 -4.75
C GLU A 146 1.45 -15.32 -3.95
N PHE A 147 2.32 -14.39 -4.35
CA PHE A 147 2.48 -13.12 -3.65
C PHE A 147 1.33 -12.17 -3.95
N ILE A 148 0.96 -12.01 -5.22
CA ILE A 148 -0.21 -11.22 -5.61
C ILE A 148 -1.50 -11.87 -5.07
N GLN A 149 -1.61 -13.20 -5.11
CA GLN A 149 -2.73 -13.91 -4.48
C GLN A 149 -2.81 -13.62 -2.97
N SER A 150 -1.68 -13.68 -2.26
CA SER A 150 -1.64 -13.38 -0.82
C SER A 150 -2.02 -11.93 -0.53
N PHE A 151 -1.55 -10.98 -1.34
CA PHE A 151 -1.92 -9.57 -1.23
C PHE A 151 -3.42 -9.36 -1.42
N LEU A 152 -3.99 -9.90 -2.51
CA LEU A 152 -5.43 -9.81 -2.78
C LEU A 152 -6.28 -10.54 -1.72
N ALA A 153 -5.81 -11.67 -1.18
CA ALA A 153 -6.45 -12.35 -0.06
C ALA A 153 -6.46 -11.46 1.20
N GLY A 154 -5.38 -10.72 1.46
CA GLY A 154 -5.32 -9.71 2.51
C GLY A 154 -6.35 -8.60 2.33
N LEU A 155 -6.50 -8.08 1.10
CA LEU A 155 -7.54 -7.11 0.75
C LEU A 155 -8.93 -7.66 1.08
N ALA A 156 -9.24 -8.90 0.67
CA ALA A 156 -10.53 -9.51 0.95
C ALA A 156 -10.77 -9.72 2.46
N ALA A 157 -9.75 -10.19 3.19
CA ALA A 157 -9.83 -10.43 4.63
C ALA A 157 -10.01 -9.15 5.46
N SER A 158 -9.61 -7.99 4.94
CA SER A 158 -9.71 -6.70 5.63
C SER A 158 -11.14 -6.33 6.05
N GLY A 159 -12.16 -6.73 5.27
CA GLY A 159 -13.57 -6.46 5.58
C GLY A 159 -14.06 -7.28 6.77
N ALA A 160 -13.68 -8.57 6.81
CA ALA A 160 -13.95 -9.45 7.93
C ALA A 160 -13.26 -8.95 9.21
N LEU A 161 -11.98 -8.56 9.12
CA LEU A 161 -11.25 -7.99 10.26
C LEU A 161 -11.93 -6.70 10.75
N SER A 162 -12.28 -5.78 9.85
CA SER A 162 -12.91 -4.51 10.20
C SER A 162 -14.25 -4.74 10.91
N SER A 163 -15.03 -5.71 10.43
CA SER A 163 -16.32 -6.08 11.03
C SER A 163 -16.14 -6.69 12.42
N ALA A 164 -15.20 -7.62 12.58
CA ALA A 164 -14.89 -8.24 13.86
C ALA A 164 -14.42 -7.21 14.90
N LEU A 165 -13.46 -6.35 14.52
CA LEU A 165 -12.97 -5.27 15.38
C LEU A 165 -14.08 -4.29 15.75
N ARG A 166 -14.99 -3.98 14.81
CA ARG A 166 -16.14 -3.12 15.11
C ARG A 166 -17.10 -3.76 16.11
N LEU A 167 -17.42 -5.04 15.96
CA LEU A 167 -18.28 -5.76 16.90
C LEU A 167 -17.67 -5.79 18.30
N ILE A 168 -16.38 -6.13 18.40
CA ILE A 168 -15.64 -6.15 19.67
C ILE A 168 -15.66 -4.77 20.33
N THR A 169 -15.37 -3.70 19.58
CA THR A 169 -15.38 -2.34 20.14
C THR A 169 -16.77 -1.89 20.56
N LYS A 170 -17.84 -2.26 19.84
CA LYS A 170 -19.21 -1.97 20.29
C LYS A 170 -19.55 -2.70 21.59
N ALA A 171 -19.24 -4.00 21.67
CA ALA A 171 -19.47 -4.79 22.87
C ALA A 171 -18.69 -4.25 24.08
N ALA A 172 -17.42 -3.85 23.87
CA ALA A 172 -16.58 -3.30 24.94
C ALA A 172 -17.10 -1.97 25.53
N PHE A 173 -17.81 -1.16 24.74
CA PHE A 173 -18.30 0.16 25.15
C PHE A 173 -19.82 0.28 25.29
N GLU A 174 -20.58 -0.81 25.16
CA GLU A 174 -22.04 -0.79 25.19
C GLU A 174 -22.62 -0.12 26.45
N LYS A 175 -22.01 -0.36 27.61
CA LYS A 175 -22.43 0.20 28.91
C LYS A 175 -21.77 1.53 29.26
N SER A 176 -20.93 2.09 28.39
CA SER A 176 -20.24 3.35 28.65
C SER A 176 -21.09 4.55 28.20
N GLN A 177 -21.06 5.63 28.99
CA GLN A 177 -21.46 6.95 28.52
C GLN A 177 -20.65 7.33 27.26
N ASN A 178 -21.32 7.82 26.22
CA ASN A 178 -20.75 8.05 24.88
C ASN A 178 -20.03 6.83 24.27
N GLY A 179 -20.51 5.62 24.57
CA GLY A 179 -19.88 4.36 24.17
C GLY A 179 -19.69 4.22 22.65
N LEU A 180 -20.63 4.71 21.84
CA LEU A 180 -20.53 4.64 20.39
C LEU A 180 -19.31 5.40 19.84
N ARG A 181 -19.11 6.64 20.30
CA ARG A 181 -17.97 7.47 19.91
C ARG A 181 -16.66 6.85 20.40
N LYS A 182 -16.59 6.43 21.67
CA LYS A 182 -15.39 5.78 22.22
C LYS A 182 -15.02 4.51 21.43
N GLY A 183 -16.00 3.69 21.10
CA GLY A 183 -15.81 2.50 20.28
C GLY A 183 -15.36 2.81 18.86
N ALA A 184 -15.95 3.82 18.22
CA ALA A 184 -15.54 4.28 16.89
C ALA A 184 -14.09 4.81 16.90
N MET A 185 -13.73 5.61 17.91
CA MET A 185 -12.39 6.17 18.06
C MET A 185 -11.34 5.10 18.35
N LEU A 186 -11.63 4.14 19.23
CA LEU A 186 -10.72 3.01 19.47
C LEU A 186 -10.51 2.18 18.19
N PHE A 187 -11.60 1.93 17.45
CA PHE A 187 -11.53 1.19 16.21
C PHE A 187 -10.69 1.90 15.14
N LEU A 188 -10.88 3.21 14.96
CA LEU A 188 -10.03 4.03 14.09
C LEU A 188 -8.57 4.07 14.55
N ALA A 189 -8.32 4.10 15.87
CA ALA A 189 -6.97 4.06 16.42
C ALA A 189 -6.26 2.73 16.13
N MET A 190 -6.96 1.60 16.30
CA MET A 190 -6.43 0.28 15.91
C MET A 190 -6.11 0.21 14.41
N SER A 191 -6.99 0.76 13.56
CA SER A 191 -6.78 0.86 12.11
C SER A 191 -5.54 1.71 11.78
N THR A 192 -5.40 2.88 12.41
CA THR A 192 -4.25 3.79 12.23
C THR A 192 -2.94 3.10 12.61
N PHE A 193 -2.92 2.39 13.74
CA PHE A 193 -1.76 1.62 14.18
C PHE A 193 -1.41 0.50 13.19
N PHE A 194 -2.41 -0.22 12.68
CA PHE A 194 -2.20 -1.26 11.69
C PHE A 194 -1.57 -0.71 10.39
N VAL A 195 -2.05 0.42 9.88
CA VAL A 195 -1.47 1.07 8.70
C VAL A 195 -0.03 1.53 8.96
N PHE A 196 0.26 2.03 10.16
CA PHE A 196 1.63 2.36 10.56
C PHE A 196 2.55 1.13 10.50
N LEU A 197 2.10 -0.03 10.97
CA LEU A 197 2.84 -1.29 10.82
C LEU A 197 3.06 -1.65 9.35
N CYS A 198 2.09 -1.40 8.45
CA CYS A 198 2.27 -1.63 7.02
C CYS A 198 3.38 -0.74 6.42
N ILE A 199 3.51 0.52 6.86
CA ILE A 199 4.63 1.39 6.45
C ILE A 199 5.96 0.74 6.84
N LEU A 200 6.09 0.30 8.09
CA LEU A 200 7.33 -0.34 8.58
C LEU A 200 7.63 -1.64 7.84
N LEU A 201 6.61 -2.49 7.64
CA LEU A 201 6.76 -3.75 6.91
C LEU A 201 7.19 -3.52 5.47
N TYR A 202 6.58 -2.56 4.76
CA TYR A 202 6.95 -2.24 3.39
C TYR A 202 8.34 -1.59 3.31
N ALA A 203 8.65 -0.65 4.19
CA ALA A 203 9.91 0.09 4.15
C ALA A 203 11.12 -0.76 4.53
N MET A 204 10.98 -1.59 5.57
CA MET A 204 12.10 -2.23 6.28
C MET A 204 12.20 -3.73 6.02
N VAL A 205 11.07 -4.44 5.89
CA VAL A 205 11.06 -5.91 5.83
C VAL A 205 10.97 -6.39 4.38
N PHE A 206 9.97 -5.94 3.64
CA PHE A 206 9.68 -6.38 2.27
C PHE A 206 10.89 -6.32 1.32
N PRO A 207 11.63 -5.19 1.20
CA PRO A 207 12.79 -5.11 0.30
C PRO A 207 13.98 -5.96 0.76
N LYS A 208 14.03 -6.39 2.02
CA LYS A 208 15.14 -7.17 2.56
C LYS A 208 14.98 -8.67 2.36
N LEU A 209 13.80 -9.15 1.96
CA LEU A 209 13.53 -10.57 1.75
C LEU A 209 14.31 -11.10 0.53
N PRO A 210 15.10 -12.19 0.65
CA PRO A 210 15.94 -12.70 -0.43
C PRO A 210 15.18 -12.97 -1.73
N ILE A 211 14.00 -13.60 -1.63
CA ILE A 211 13.14 -13.89 -2.78
C ILE A 211 12.65 -12.60 -3.47
N VAL A 212 12.31 -11.56 -2.70
CA VAL A 212 11.88 -10.26 -3.25
C VAL A 212 13.05 -9.56 -3.94
N LYS A 213 14.25 -9.60 -3.36
CA LYS A 213 15.47 -9.07 -3.99
C LYS A 213 15.75 -9.75 -5.32
N TYR A 214 15.67 -11.09 -5.36
CA TYR A 214 15.88 -11.87 -6.57
C TYR A 214 14.94 -11.43 -7.70
N TYR A 215 13.63 -11.39 -7.45
CA TYR A 215 12.66 -11.02 -8.49
C TYR A 215 12.80 -9.56 -8.93
N ARG A 216 13.12 -8.64 -8.03
CA ARG A 216 13.38 -7.24 -8.40
C ARG A 216 14.65 -7.08 -9.22
N SER A 217 15.70 -7.85 -8.93
CA SER A 217 16.93 -7.86 -9.75
C SER A 217 16.65 -8.44 -11.12
N LYS A 218 15.88 -9.53 -11.20
CA LYS A 218 15.44 -10.13 -12.46
C LYS A 218 14.64 -9.13 -13.31
N ALA A 219 13.62 -8.51 -12.73
CA ALA A 219 12.82 -7.49 -13.42
C ALA A 219 13.68 -6.31 -13.93
N ALA A 220 14.67 -5.87 -13.15
CA ALA A 220 15.60 -4.82 -13.57
C ALA A 220 16.53 -5.24 -14.72
N SER A 221 16.90 -6.53 -14.79
CA SER A 221 17.67 -7.08 -15.92
C SER A 221 16.85 -7.23 -17.19
N GLU A 222 15.54 -7.46 -17.05
CA GLU A 222 14.56 -7.54 -18.15
C GLU A 222 14.07 -6.14 -18.60
N GLY A 223 14.69 -5.06 -18.07
CA GLY A 223 14.45 -3.69 -18.52
C GLY A 223 13.44 -2.89 -17.69
N SER A 224 12.89 -3.43 -16.61
CA SER A 224 11.98 -2.69 -15.72
C SER A 224 12.71 -1.55 -15.01
N LYS A 225 12.21 -0.32 -15.20
CA LYS A 225 12.77 0.90 -14.58
C LYS A 225 12.19 1.18 -13.19
N THR A 226 11.06 0.56 -12.86
CA THR A 226 10.25 0.89 -11.67
C THR A 226 10.81 0.32 -10.36
N VAL A 227 11.65 -0.72 -10.44
CA VAL A 227 12.24 -1.46 -9.30
C VAL A 227 13.61 -0.93 -8.83
N SER A 228 14.12 0.14 -9.45
CA SER A 228 15.47 0.67 -9.20
C SER A 228 15.70 1.12 -7.75
N ALA A 229 14.85 1.99 -7.22
CA ALA A 229 14.94 2.41 -5.81
C ALA A 229 14.65 1.28 -4.80
N ASP A 230 13.86 0.29 -5.21
CA ASP A 230 13.61 -0.91 -4.41
C ASP A 230 14.87 -1.76 -4.22
N LEU A 231 15.69 -1.88 -5.28
CA LEU A 231 17.01 -2.53 -5.22
C LEU A 231 18.00 -1.76 -4.36
N ALA A 232 18.05 -0.43 -4.50
CA ALA A 232 18.92 0.41 -3.68
C ALA A 232 18.61 0.22 -2.18
N ALA A 233 17.33 0.20 -1.81
CA ALA A 233 16.90 -0.03 -0.44
C ALA A 233 17.12 -1.46 0.07
N ALA A 234 17.25 -2.43 -0.84
CA ALA A 234 17.66 -3.78 -0.53
C ALA A 234 19.19 -3.91 -0.33
N GLY A 235 19.95 -2.83 -0.52
CA GLY A 235 21.42 -2.81 -0.47
C GLY A 235 22.08 -3.30 -1.77
N ILE A 236 21.33 -3.38 -2.88
CA ILE A 236 21.85 -3.79 -4.19
C ILE A 236 22.05 -2.52 -5.03
N GLN A 237 23.29 -2.06 -5.16
CA GLN A 237 23.65 -1.00 -6.12
C GLN A 237 23.97 -1.63 -7.48
N LYS A 238 23.34 -1.08 -8.52
CA LYS A 238 23.67 -1.43 -9.91
C LYS A 238 25.01 -0.74 -10.22
N ASN A 239 26.08 -1.51 -10.39
CA ASN A 239 27.28 -1.00 -11.04
C ASN A 239 26.91 -0.74 -12.51
N THR A 240 26.63 0.53 -12.85
CA THR A 240 26.28 0.94 -14.21
C THR A 240 27.44 0.75 -15.22
N ASN A 241 28.62 0.29 -14.77
CA ASN A 241 29.83 0.22 -15.59
C ASN A 241 29.91 -0.98 -16.55
N GLN A 242 28.90 -1.85 -16.63
CA GLN A 242 28.92 -2.99 -17.57
C GLN A 242 28.42 -2.65 -18.98
N GLY A 243 27.79 -1.48 -19.19
CA GLY A 243 27.39 -1.02 -20.53
C GLY A 243 28.45 -0.21 -21.26
N GLU A 244 29.27 0.55 -20.52
CA GLU A 244 30.33 1.39 -21.10
C GLU A 244 31.54 0.56 -21.53
N GLY A 245 31.90 -0.49 -20.77
CA GLY A 245 33.03 -1.35 -21.12
C GLY A 245 32.84 -2.11 -22.44
N VAL A 246 31.60 -2.51 -22.78
CA VAL A 246 31.31 -3.20 -24.05
C VAL A 246 31.37 -2.23 -25.22
N LEU A 247 30.78 -1.04 -25.09
CA LEU A 247 30.87 0.02 -26.11
C LEU A 247 32.31 0.49 -26.34
N GLN A 248 33.13 0.57 -25.29
CA GLN A 248 34.54 0.96 -25.37
C GLN A 248 35.42 -0.15 -25.96
N LEU A 249 35.09 -1.42 -25.71
CA LEU A 249 35.70 -2.57 -26.41
C LEU A 249 35.33 -2.59 -27.91
N PHE A 250 34.08 -2.30 -28.26
CA PHE A 250 33.67 -2.19 -29.66
C PHE A 250 34.30 -0.97 -30.36
N PHE A 251 34.43 0.18 -29.67
CA PHE A 251 35.10 1.36 -30.23
C PHE A 251 36.60 1.13 -30.44
N ASN A 252 37.28 0.46 -29.50
CA ASN A 252 38.70 0.12 -29.62
C ASN A 252 38.97 -0.94 -30.70
N LEU A 253 38.03 -1.86 -30.97
CA LEU A 253 38.15 -2.82 -32.07
C LEU A 253 37.99 -2.18 -33.45
N ILE A 254 37.22 -1.09 -33.56
CA ILE A 254 37.01 -0.37 -34.82
C ILE A 254 38.21 0.54 -35.15
N ILE A 255 38.83 1.18 -34.16
CA ILE A 255 39.98 2.07 -34.37
C ILE A 255 41.27 1.30 -34.74
N HIS A 256 41.40 0.02 -34.38
CA HIS A 256 42.57 -0.78 -34.71
C HIS A 256 42.54 -1.42 -36.11
N HIS A 257 41.48 -1.19 -36.89
CA HIS A 257 41.27 -1.79 -38.22
C HIS A 257 41.15 -0.77 -39.37
N VAL A 258 41.51 0.49 -39.11
CA VAL A 258 41.72 1.56 -40.12
C VAL A 258 43.18 1.99 -40.05
#